data_AF-A0A0V0GE84-F1
#
_entry.id   AF-A0A0V0GE84-F1
#
_cell.length_a   1.000
_cell.length_b   1.000
_cell.length_c   1.000
_cell.angle_alpha   90.00
_cell.angle_beta   90.00
_cell.angle_gamma   90.00
#
_symmetry.space_group_name_H-M   'P 1'
#
loop_
_entity.id
_entity.type
_entity.pdbx_description
1 polymer ?
#
loop_
_entity_poly.entity_id
_entity_poly.type
_entity_poly.pdbx_seq_one_letter_code
_entity_poly.pdbx_strand_id
1 'polypeptide(L)' 'MSPENTVGELIRAAIEIYVKEKRRPLLNRSDPLCYELHYSQFSMESLRKEEKLVNLGCRSFF' A
#
# COMPACT_ATOMS: atom_id res chain seq x y z
N MET A 1 -0.73 7.30 9.97
CA MET A 1 0.07 7.50 8.74
C MET A 1 0.18 8.99 8.48
N SER A 2 1.39 9.48 8.23
CA SER A 2 1.67 10.88 7.90
C SER A 2 1.50 11.11 6.39
N PRO A 3 0.99 12.27 5.93
CA PRO A 3 1.00 12.63 4.52
C PRO A 3 2.40 12.68 3.89
N GLU A 4 3.44 12.88 4.71
CA GLU A 4 4.84 12.88 4.27
C GLU A 4 5.41 11.47 4.03
N ASN A 5 4.69 10.43 4.43
CA ASN A 5 5.12 9.06 4.17
C ASN A 5 5.14 8.76 2.68
N THR A 6 5.94 7.76 2.29
CA THR A 6 5.96 7.26 0.92
C THR A 6 4.89 6.20 0.69
N VAL A 7 4.59 5.93 -0.58
CA VAL A 7 3.76 4.80 -1.00
C VAL A 7 4.29 3.47 -0.44
N GLY A 8 5.60 3.25 -0.48
CA GLY A 8 6.22 2.04 0.05
C GLY A 8 5.99 1.88 1.56
N GLU A 9 6.04 2.96 2.33
CA GLU A 9 5.72 2.96 3.76
C GLU A 9 4.25 2.64 4.01
N LEU A 10 3.34 3.12 3.15
CA LEU A 10 1.92 2.79 3.22
C LEU A 10 1.65 1.31 2.99
N ILE A 11 2.23 0.74 1.93
CA ILE A 11 2.12 -0.69 1.63
C ILE A 11 2.63 -1.50 2.82
N ARG A 12 3.82 -1.17 3.33
CA ARG A 12 4.41 -1.86 4.48
C ARG A 12 3.49 -1.84 5.70
N ALA A 13 2.99 -0.66 6.08
CA ALA A 13 2.10 -0.53 7.22
C ALA A 13 0.79 -1.33 7.05
N ALA A 14 0.22 -1.33 5.84
CA ALA A 14 -0.99 -2.07 5.53
C ALA A 14 -0.78 -3.60 5.69
N ILE A 15 0.33 -4.13 5.17
CA ILE A 15 0.67 -5.55 5.31
C ILE A 15 0.95 -5.92 6.78
N GLU A 16 1.69 -5.09 7.51
CA GLU A 16 1.95 -5.31 8.93
C GLU A 16 0.66 -5.35 9.75
N ILE A 17 -0.29 -4.45 9.51
CA ILE A 17 -1.61 -4.44 10.14
C ILE A 17 -2.39 -5.70 9.77
N TYR A 18 -2.41 -6.07 8.49
CA TYR A 18 -3.12 -7.26 8.01
C TYR A 18 -2.65 -8.54 8.71
N VAL A 19 -1.33 -8.71 8.80
CA VAL A 19 -0.69 -9.87 9.46
C VAL A 19 -0.93 -9.84 10.97
N LYS A 20 -0.74 -8.68 11.60
CA LYS A 20 -0.93 -8.50 13.05
C LYS A 20 -2.36 -8.85 13.48
N GLU A 21 -3.34 -8.43 12.71
CA GLU A 21 -4.76 -8.71 12.98
C GLU A 21 -5.22 -10.09 12.49
N LYS A 22 -4.32 -10.90 11.90
CA LYS A 22 -4.60 -12.25 11.36
C LYS A 22 -5.81 -12.25 10.41
N ARG A 23 -5.94 -11.20 9.59
CA ARG A 23 -7.03 -11.05 8.62
C ARG A 23 -7.06 -12.21 7.62
N ARG A 24 -8.22 -12.44 7.00
CA ARG A 24 -8.48 -13.54 6.07
C ARG A 24 -8.89 -13.00 4.69
N PRO A 25 -8.47 -13.64 3.58
CA PRO A 25 -7.60 -14.84 3.53
C PRO A 25 -6.18 -14.56 4.02
N LEU A 26 -5.49 -15.57 4.55
CA LEU A 26 -4.10 -15.37 4.98
C LEU A 26 -3.22 -14.98 3.78
N LEU A 27 -2.33 -14.02 3.98
CA LEU A 27 -1.37 -13.63 2.94
C LEU A 27 -0.32 -14.73 2.77
N ASN A 28 -0.08 -15.14 1.52
CA ASN A 28 0.98 -16.10 1.18
C ASN A 28 2.39 -15.52 1.38
N ARG A 29 2.53 -14.19 1.24
CA ARG A 29 3.78 -13.46 1.46
C ARG A 29 3.50 -12.23 2.32
N SER A 30 4.37 -11.92 3.26
CA SER A 30 4.28 -10.72 4.10
C SER A 30 5.30 -9.65 3.73
N ASP A 31 6.15 -9.92 2.74
CA ASP A 31 7.11 -8.95 2.23
C ASP A 31 6.37 -7.83 1.46
N PRO A 32 6.43 -6.56 1.92
CA PRO A 32 5.80 -5.44 1.23
C PRO A 32 6.26 -5.26 -0.22
N LEU A 33 7.44 -5.76 -0.59
CA LEU A 33 7.94 -5.68 -1.97
C LEU A 33 7.12 -6.50 -2.97
N CYS A 34 6.37 -7.50 -2.48
CA CYS A 34 5.48 -8.33 -3.30
C CYS A 34 4.14 -7.64 -3.63
N TYR A 35 3.93 -6.42 -3.15
CA TYR A 35 2.69 -5.68 -3.30
C TYR A 35 2.92 -4.34 -3.99
N GLU A 36 1.88 -3.90 -4.68
CA GLU A 36 1.81 -2.63 -5.38
C GLU A 36 0.54 -1.90 -4.94
N LEU A 37 0.55 -0.58 -5.08
CA LEU A 37 -0.58 0.28 -4.72
C LEU A 37 -1.10 0.94 -5.99
N HIS A 38 -2.41 0.90 -6.21
CA HIS A 38 -3.04 1.43 -7.41
C HIS A 38 -4.09 2.49 -7.05
N TYR A 39 -4.37 3.42 -7.97
CA TYR A 39 -5.46 4.38 -7.81
C TYR A 39 -6.84 3.72 -7.90
N SER A 40 -6.95 2.63 -8.67
CA SER A 40 -8.17 1.86 -8.81
C SER A 40 -7.87 0.42 -9.21
N GLN A 41 -8.79 -0.50 -8.94
CA GLN A 41 -8.74 -1.89 -9.41
C GLN A 41 -8.69 -2.04 -10.95
N PHE A 42 -8.98 -0.97 -11.69
CA PHE A 42 -8.95 -0.95 -13.16
C PHE A 42 -7.65 -0.32 -13.70
N SER A 43 -6.80 0.22 -12.81
CA SER A 43 -5.51 0.79 -13.19
C SER A 43 -4.49 -0.33 -13.37
N MET A 44 -3.93 -0.42 -14.56
CA MET A 44 -2.80 -1.32 -14.84
C MET A 44 -1.46 -0.73 -14.38
N GLU A 45 -1.41 0.58 -14.11
CA GLU A 45 -0.22 1.26 -13.60
C GLU A 45 -0.29 1.36 -12.07
N SER A 46 0.83 1.01 -11.43
CA SER A 46 1.03 1.16 -9.99
C SER A 46 1.74 2.45 -9.64
N LEU A 47 1.53 2.89 -8.40
CA LEU A 47 2.19 4.04 -7.82
C LEU A 47 3.65 3.76 -7.53
N ARG A 48 4.51 4.74 -7.79
CA ARG A 48 5.94 4.66 -7.46
C ARG A 48 6.12 4.62 -5.95
N LYS A 49 6.94 3.67 -5.47
CA LYS A 49 7.12 3.41 -4.03
C LYS A 49 7.76 4.58 -3.29
N GLU A 50 8.50 5.42 -4.01
CA GLU A 50 9.22 6.59 -3.49
C GLU A 50 8.33 7.86 -3.43
N GLU A 51 7.17 7.84 -4.09
CA GLU A 51 6.26 8.98 -4.14
C GLU A 51 5.66 9.24 -2.75
N LYS A 52 5.59 10.51 -2.34
CA LYS A 52 4.97 10.88 -1.07
C LYS A 52 3.45 10.90 -1.18
N LEU A 53 2.75 10.46 -0.14
CA LEU A 53 1.28 10.41 -0.13
C LEU A 53 0.64 11.78 -0.35
N VAL A 54 1.26 12.86 0.14
CA VAL A 54 0.79 14.24 -0.05
C VAL A 54 0.71 14.65 -1.52
N ASN A 55 1.51 14.03 -2.39
CA ASN A 55 1.53 14.34 -3.82
C ASN A 55 0.47 13.58 -4.63
N LEU A 56 -0.17 12.55 -4.05
CA LEU A 56 -1.02 11.62 -4.79
C LEU A 56 -2.44 12.15 -5.11
N GLY A 57 -2.82 13.34 -4.65
CA GLY A 57 -4.13 13.96 -4.93
C GLY A 57 -5.38 13.19 -4.47
N CYS A 58 -5.20 11.93 -4.05
CA CYS A 58 -6.21 10.99 -3.63
C CYS A 58 -5.84 10.44 -2.24
N ARG A 59 -6.86 10.00 -1.50
CA ARG A 59 -6.69 9.35 -0.18
C ARG A 59 -7.24 7.92 -0.15
N SER A 60 -7.75 7.45 -1.28
CA SER A 60 -8.29 6.10 -1.45
C SER A 60 -7.48 5.39 -2.52
N PHE A 61 -7.03 4.19 -2.20
CA PHE A 61 -6.15 3.37 -3.04
C PHE A 61 -6.61 1.91 -2.98
N PHE A 62 -6.12 1.11 -3.90
CA PHE A 62 -6.44 -0.31 -4.07
C PHE A 62 -5.17 -1.14 -4.05
#